data_AF-A0A382ZUT1-F1
#
_entry.id   AF-A0A382ZUT1-F1
#
_cell.length_a   1.000
_cell.length_b   1.000
_cell.length_c   1.000
_cell.angle_alpha   90.00
_cell.angle_beta   90.00
_cell.angle_gamma   90.00
#
_symmetry.space_group_name_H-M   'P 1'
#
loop_
_entity.id
_entity.type
_entity.pdbx_description
1 polymer ?
#
loop_
_entity_poly.entity_id
_entity_poly.type
_entity_poly.pdbx_seq_one_letter_code
_entity_poly.pdbx_strand_id
1 'polypeptide(L)' 'MDWKTRIGLWWYDYVHFPLWHRFGSKESKREIKEALKKRREEGGCSSWRNYLAKHPEAAKYDWEKEFVKDLKN' A
#
# COMPACT_ATOMS: atom_id res chain seq x y z
N MET A 1 -5.25 20.29 -7.23
CA MET A 1 -5.60 19.78 -5.89
C MET A 1 -6.08 20.96 -5.05
N ASP A 2 -7.28 20.87 -4.49
CA ASP A 2 -7.88 21.97 -3.71
C ASP A 2 -7.15 22.19 -2.36
N TRP A 3 -7.26 23.39 -1.79
CA TRP A 3 -6.58 23.75 -0.54
C TRP A 3 -7.09 22.94 0.67
N LYS A 4 -8.39 22.62 0.71
CA LYS A 4 -8.95 21.77 1.78
C LYS A 4 -8.37 20.36 1.72
N THR A 5 -8.24 19.82 0.51
CA THR A 5 -7.60 18.53 0.25
C THR A 5 -6.15 18.53 0.72
N ARG A 6 -5.39 19.61 0.44
CA ARG A 6 -3.99 19.74 0.89
C ARG A 6 -3.88 19.77 2.42
N ILE A 7 -4.77 20.51 3.10
CA ILE A 7 -4.81 20.54 4.57
C ILE A 7 -5.20 19.17 5.13
N GLY A 8 -6.18 18.49 4.52
CA GLY A 8 -6.59 17.14 4.93
C GLY A 8 -5.45 16.13 4.82
N LEU A 9 -4.71 16.13 3.71
CA LEU A 9 -3.53 15.28 3.54
C LEU A 9 -2.44 15.61 4.56
N TRP A 10 -2.14 16.90 4.75
CA TRP A 10 -1.18 17.34 5.76
C TRP A 10 -1.58 16.87 7.17
N TRP A 11 -2.84 17.05 7.57
CA TRP A 11 -3.31 16.61 8.88
C TRP A 11 -3.21 15.09 9.03
N TYR A 12 -3.55 14.34 7.98
CA TYR A 12 -3.43 12.89 7.98
C TYR A 12 -1.96 12.45 8.17
N ASP A 13 -1.05 13.00 7.37
CA ASP A 13 0.36 12.60 7.33
C ASP A 13 1.13 13.02 8.60
N TYR A 14 0.84 14.21 9.14
CA TYR A 14 1.64 14.80 10.23
C TYR A 14 0.99 14.70 11.60
N VAL A 15 -0.32 14.43 11.69
CA VAL A 15 -1.03 14.37 12.97
C VAL A 15 -1.65 12.99 13.18
N HIS A 16 -2.58 12.59 12.31
CA HIS A 16 -3.36 11.37 12.53
C HIS A 16 -2.52 10.10 12.43
N PHE A 17 -1.79 9.93 11.32
CA PHE A 17 -1.01 8.71 11.10
C PHE A 17 0.10 8.50 12.14
N PRO A 18 0.89 9.52 12.55
CA PRO A 18 1.87 9.36 13.62
C PRO A 18 1.24 8.99 14.97
N LEU A 19 0.10 9.60 15.31
CA LEU A 19 -0.63 9.28 16.54
C LEU A 19 -1.19 7.86 16.51
N TRP A 20 -1.82 7.44 15.41
CA TRP A 20 -2.27 6.06 15.25
C TRP A 20 -1.11 5.06 15.25
N HIS A 21 0.01 5.39 14.61
CA HIS A 21 1.20 4.53 14.60
C HIS A 21 1.75 4.32 16.02
N ARG A 22 1.79 5.39 16.84
CA ARG A 22 2.31 5.32 18.21
C ARG A 22 1.30 4.74 19.20
N PHE A 23 0.06 5.18 19.16
CA PHE A 23 -0.97 4.92 20.18
C PHE A 23 -2.11 4.00 19.72
N GLY A 24 -2.17 3.66 18.43
CA GLY A 24 -3.18 2.75 17.90
C GLY A 24 -3.10 1.37 18.55
N SER A 25 -4.27 0.78 18.79
CA SER A 25 -4.40 -0.52 19.44
C SER A 25 -3.70 -1.62 18.64
N LYS A 26 -3.25 -2.67 19.34
CA LYS A 26 -2.63 -3.84 18.69
C LYS A 26 -3.59 -4.51 17.70
N GLU A 27 -4.88 -4.53 18.05
CA GLU A 27 -5.94 -5.08 17.21
C GLU A 27 -6.14 -4.27 15.92
N SER A 28 -6.29 -2.95 16.00
CA SER A 28 -6.41 -2.08 14.83
C SER A 28 -5.19 -2.23 13.90
N LYS A 29 -3.99 -2.32 14.46
CA LYS A 29 -2.76 -2.57 13.68
C LYS A 29 -2.77 -3.94 13.00
N ARG A 30 -3.33 -4.96 13.65
CA ARG A 30 -3.47 -6.31 13.07
C ARG A 30 -4.47 -6.32 11.93
N GLU A 31 -5.65 -5.74 12.13
CA GLU A 31 -6.70 -5.64 11.11
C GLU A 31 -6.18 -4.96 9.83
N ILE A 32 -5.46 -3.85 9.97
CA ILE A 32 -4.85 -3.18 8.82
C ILE A 32 -3.82 -4.08 8.12
N LYS A 33 -2.97 -4.79 8.87
CA LYS A 33 -2.00 -5.72 8.29
C LYS A 33 -2.69 -6.85 7.53
N GLU A 34 -3.75 -7.43 8.07
CA GLU A 34 -4.53 -8.49 7.44
C GLU A 34 -5.25 -7.99 6.19
N ALA A 35 -5.87 -6.81 6.24
CA ALA A 35 -6.49 -6.18 5.09
C ALA A 35 -5.49 -5.85 3.98
N LEU A 36 -4.26 -5.43 4.33
CA LEU A 36 -3.18 -5.22 3.37
C LEU A 36 -2.66 -6.55 2.79
N LYS A 37 -2.58 -7.60 3.60
CA LYS A 37 -2.19 -8.94 3.15
C LYS A 37 -3.20 -9.48 2.13
N LYS A 38 -4.50 -9.44 2.45
CA LYS A 38 -5.57 -9.85 1.55
C LYS A 38 -5.52 -9.10 0.21
N ARG A 39 -5.33 -7.77 0.26
CA ARG A 39 -5.15 -6.97 -0.97
C ARG A 39 -3.95 -7.39 -1.80
N ARG A 40 -2.84 -7.82 -1.19
CA ARG A 40 -1.68 -8.34 -1.91
C ARG A 40 -1.95 -9.70 -2.54
N GLU A 41 -2.66 -10.58 -1.85
CA GLU A 41 -3.10 -11.88 -2.38
C GLU A 41 -4.06 -11.72 -3.56
N GLU A 42 -4.90 -10.69 -3.56
CA GLU A 42 -5.75 -10.28 -4.69
C GLU A 42 -4.96 -9.59 -5.83
N GLY A 43 -3.62 -9.58 -5.74
CA GLY A 43 -2.68 -9.04 -6.72
C GLY A 43 -2.39 -7.55 -6.57
N GLY A 44 -2.63 -6.96 -5.40
CA GLY A 44 -2.31 -5.57 -5.11
C GLY A 44 -3.15 -4.54 -5.87
N CYS A 45 -2.88 -3.25 -5.61
CA CYS A 45 -3.59 -2.18 -6.31
C CYS A 45 -3.06 -1.98 -7.74
N SER A 46 -3.92 -1.45 -8.62
CA SER A 46 -3.57 -1.15 -10.02
C SER A 46 -2.34 -0.26 -10.15
N SER A 47 -2.19 0.73 -9.26
CA SER A 47 -1.00 1.61 -9.25
C SER A 47 0.28 0.84 -8.96
N TRP A 48 0.24 -0.18 -8.10
CA TRP A 48 1.41 -0.99 -7.77
C TRP A 48 1.74 -1.96 -8.90
N ARG A 49 0.74 -2.58 -9.52
CA ARG A 49 0.92 -3.38 -10.74
C ARG A 49 1.58 -2.56 -11.86
N ASN A 50 1.10 -1.34 -12.08
CA ASN A 50 1.68 -0.42 -13.07
C ASN A 50 3.12 -0.04 -12.74
N TYR A 51 3.46 0.07 -11.46
CA TYR A 51 4.83 0.30 -11.02
C TYR A 51 5.71 -0.93 -11.29
N LEU A 52 5.27 -2.13 -10.91
CA LEU A 52 5.98 -3.39 -11.17
C LEU A 52 6.18 -3.67 -12.65
N ALA A 53 5.23 -3.29 -13.51
CA ALA A 53 5.37 -3.42 -14.96
C ALA A 53 6.54 -2.59 -15.52
N LYS A 54 6.83 -1.43 -14.91
CA LYS A 54 7.97 -0.57 -15.29
C LYS A 54 9.25 -0.94 -14.56
N HIS A 55 9.13 -1.46 -13.34
CA HIS A 55 10.21 -1.79 -12.43
C HIS A 55 10.09 -3.25 -11.93
N PRO A 56 10.29 -4.24 -12.82
CA PRO A 56 10.18 -5.65 -12.46
C PRO A 56 11.16 -6.07 -11.34
N GLU A 57 12.26 -5.35 -11.16
CA GLU A 57 13.25 -5.53 -10.09
C GLU A 57 12.69 -5.24 -8.68
N ALA A 58 11.58 -4.50 -8.59
CA ALA A 58 10.95 -4.18 -7.32
C ALA A 58 10.07 -5.32 -6.76
N ALA A 59 9.83 -6.38 -7.54
CA ALA A 59 9.06 -7.55 -7.11
C ALA A 59 9.80 -8.33 -6.02
N LYS A 60 9.26 -8.32 -4.81
CA LYS A 60 9.83 -9.03 -3.65
C LYS A 60 9.01 -10.24 -3.27
N TYR A 61 7.68 -10.12 -3.34
CA TYR A 61 6.75 -11.18 -2.94
C TYR A 61 6.43 -12.13 -4.10
N ASP A 62 5.99 -13.34 -3.80
CA ASP A 62 5.79 -14.39 -4.82
C ASP A 62 4.75 -14.01 -5.87
N TRP A 63 3.61 -13.44 -5.44
CA TRP A 63 2.58 -12.94 -6.37
C TRP A 63 3.08 -11.80 -7.29
N GLU A 64 4.01 -10.97 -6.80
CA GLU A 64 4.60 -9.88 -7.61
C GLU A 64 5.53 -10.45 -8.68
N LYS A 65 6.29 -11.49 -8.32
CA LYS A 65 7.18 -12.20 -9.23
C LYS A 65 6.40 -12.96 -10.30
N GLU A 66 5.28 -13.58 -9.92
CA GLU A 66 4.34 -14.21 -10.86
C GLU A 66 3.78 -13.18 -11.83
N PHE A 67 3.23 -12.07 -11.32
CA PHE A 67 2.72 -10.98 -12.15
C PHE A 67 3.76 -10.44 -13.14
N VAL A 68 5.01 -10.25 -12.70
CA VAL A 68 6.11 -9.78 -13.57
C VAL A 68 6.51 -10.83 -14.61
N LYS A 69 6.44 -12.13 -14.30
CA LYS A 69 6.70 -13.20 -15.27
C LYS A 69 5.64 -13.22 -16.36
N ASP A 70 4.37 -13.07 -15.99
CA ASP A 70 3.25 -13.06 -16.93
C ASP A 70 3.31 -11.88 -17.91
N LEU A 71 3.92 -10.76 -17.53
CA LEU A 71 4.15 -9.61 -18.43
C LEU A 71 5.26 -9.83 -19.46
N LYS A 72 6.16 -10.79 -19.24
CA LYS A 72 7.30 -11.08 -20.12
C LYS A 72 7.01 -12.19 -21.14
N ASN A 73 5.92 -12.93 -20.95
CA ASN A 73 5.38 -13.91 -21.90
C ASN A 73 4.45 -13.22 -22.90
#